data_AF-A0A1M6UBK0-F1
#
_entry.id   AF-A0A1M6UBK0-F1
#
_cell.length_a   1.000
_cell.length_b   1.000
_cell.length_c   1.000
_cell.angle_alpha   90.00
_cell.angle_beta   90.00
_cell.angle_gamma   90.00
#
_symmetry.space_group_name_H-M   'P 1'
#
loop_
_entity.id
_entity.type
_entity.pdbx_description
1 polymer ?
#
loop_
_entity_poly.entity_id
_entity_poly.type
_entity_poly.pdbx_seq_one_letter_code
_entity_poly.pdbx_strand_id
1 'polypeptide(L)' 'MLINKILQKNYTLAEDFYQLKLPLNIDYIIPDNDSVRLLSQFVEEMNISDLLGTYFRIRKNTATPKQMLKIMLYAYMNKC' A
#
# COMPACT_ATOMS: atom_id res chain seq x y z
N MET A 1 0.13 -46.77 16.85
CA MET A 1 0.05 -45.38 17.37
C MET A 1 0.36 -44.46 16.20
N LEU A 2 -0.62 -43.67 15.74
CA LEU A 2 -0.48 -42.82 14.54
C LEU A 2 0.39 -41.60 14.89
N ILE A 3 1.55 -41.49 14.25
CA ILE A 3 2.45 -40.33 14.39
C ILE A 3 1.88 -39.23 13.49
N ASN A 4 1.14 -38.30 14.10
CA ASN A 4 0.67 -37.10 13.39
C ASN A 4 1.89 -36.25 13.01
N LYS A 5 2.26 -36.29 11.72
CA LYS A 5 3.32 -35.45 11.16
C LYS A 5 2.81 -34.02 11.13
N ILE A 6 3.23 -33.20 12.09
CA ILE A 6 2.87 -31.78 12.15
C ILE A 6 3.49 -31.10 10.91
N LEU A 7 2.66 -30.70 9.96
CA LEU A 7 3.07 -29.99 8.73
C LEU A 7 3.31 -28.49 8.95
N GLN A 8 2.99 -27.98 10.15
CA GLN A 8 3.15 -26.56 10.46
C GLN A 8 4.63 -26.23 10.69
N LYS A 9 5.16 -25.32 9.86
CA LYS A 9 6.48 -24.72 10.03
C LYS A 9 6.47 -23.90 11.33
N ASN A 10 7.52 -24.03 12.14
CA ASN A 10 7.65 -23.23 13.36
C ASN A 10 8.03 -21.79 12.98
N TYR A 11 7.04 -20.90 12.98
CA TYR A 11 7.20 -19.48 12.63
C TYR A 11 7.84 -18.64 13.75
N THR A 12 8.08 -19.24 14.92
CA THR A 12 8.71 -18.60 16.08
C THR A 12 10.25 -18.71 16.03
N LEU A 13 10.82 -19.46 15.08
CA LEU A 13 12.28 -19.61 14.91
C LEU A 13 12.99 -18.31 14.46
N ALA A 14 12.23 -17.31 14.01
CA ALA A 14 12.72 -15.96 13.77
C ALA A 14 12.34 -15.07 14.97
N GLU A 15 12.99 -15.31 16.11
CA GLU A 15 12.86 -14.48 17.33
C GLU A 15 13.41 -13.05 17.15
N ASP A 16 14.13 -12.81 16.06
CA ASP A 16 14.55 -11.46 15.70
C ASP A 16 13.32 -10.63 15.35
N PHE A 17 13.00 -9.67 16.21
CA PHE A 17 12.02 -8.63 15.97
C PHE A 17 12.47 -7.77 14.78
N TYR A 18 12.22 -8.23 13.56
CA TYR A 18 12.29 -7.39 12.36
C TYR A 18 11.06 -6.49 12.35
N GLN A 19 11.01 -5.53 13.29
CA GLN A 19 10.12 -4.40 13.12
C GLN A 19 10.59 -3.67 11.86
N LEU A 20 9.73 -3.62 10.85
CA LEU A 20 9.89 -2.72 9.72
C LEU A 20 9.99 -1.30 10.29
N LYS A 21 11.23 -0.82 10.50
CA LYS A 21 11.51 0.60 10.71
C LYS A 21 11.28 1.26 9.35
N LEU A 22 10.03 1.61 9.09
CA LEU A 22 9.73 2.54 8.02
C LEU A 22 10.32 3.88 8.46
N PRO A 23 11.33 4.44 7.77
CA PRO A 23 11.76 5.81 8.01
C PRO A 23 10.66 6.74 7.45
N LEU A 24 9.53 6.79 8.16
CA LEU A 24 8.46 7.75 7.88
C LEU A 24 8.95 9.09 8.43
N ASN A 25 9.49 9.93 7.56
CA ASN A 25 9.74 11.32 7.91
C ASN A 25 8.39 12.04 7.92
N ILE A 26 7.66 11.91 9.03
CA ILE A 26 6.30 12.46 9.21
C ILE A 26 6.31 14.00 9.27
N ASP A 27 7.49 14.59 9.52
CA ASP A 27 7.72 16.04 9.53
C ASP A 27 7.94 16.60 8.11
N TYR A 28 8.03 15.74 7.10
CA TYR A 28 8.24 16.16 5.71
C TYR A 28 6.91 16.58 5.07
N ILE A 29 6.64 17.88 5.10
CA ILE A 29 5.55 18.48 4.33
C ILE A 29 5.91 18.37 2.85
N ILE A 30 5.03 17.76 2.06
CA ILE A 30 5.18 17.65 0.60
C ILE A 30 5.30 19.08 0.02
N PRO A 31 6.44 19.43 -0.60
CA PRO A 31 6.66 20.76 -1.17
C PRO A 31 5.58 21.15 -2.18
N ASP A 32 5.32 22.45 -2.34
CA ASP A 32 4.31 22.93 -3.29
C ASP A 32 4.65 22.54 -4.74
N ASN A 33 5.94 22.43 -5.05
CA ASN A 33 6.45 22.05 -6.38
C ASN A 33 6.62 20.54 -6.58
N ASP A 34 6.13 19.71 -5.65
CA ASP A 34 6.28 18.26 -5.76
C ASP A 34 5.28 17.65 -6.76
N SER A 35 5.79 16.73 -7.58
CA SER A 35 5.02 15.94 -8.54
C SER A 35 3.83 15.20 -7.93
N VAL A 36 3.87 14.84 -6.64
CA VAL A 36 2.76 14.20 -5.91
C VAL A 36 1.52 15.09 -5.91
N ARG A 37 1.68 16.41 -5.76
CA ARG A 37 0.54 17.34 -5.66
C ARG A 37 -0.19 17.45 -6.99
N LEU A 38 0.57 17.60 -8.07
CA LEU A 38 0.05 17.61 -9.43
C LEU A 38 -0.66 16.28 -9.75
N LEU A 39 -0.03 15.16 -9.46
CA LEU A 39 -0.63 13.83 -9.65
C LEU A 39 -1.95 13.69 -8.87
N SER A 40 -1.98 14.16 -7.62
CA SER A 40 -3.17 14.08 -6.77
C SER A 40 -4.34 14.83 -7.40
N GLN A 41 -4.12 16.03 -7.93
CA GLN A 41 -5.13 16.83 -8.60
C GLN A 41 -5.67 16.11 -9.85
N PHE A 42 -4.78 15.58 -10.71
CA PHE A 42 -5.21 14.85 -11.90
C PHE A 42 -6.05 13.60 -11.58
N VAL A 43 -5.64 12.81 -10.59
CA VAL A 43 -6.39 11.61 -10.18
C VAL A 43 -7.71 11.99 -9.47
N GLU A 44 -7.83 13.20 -8.94
CA GLU A 44 -9.08 13.69 -8.36
C GLU A 44 -10.13 14.08 -9.38
N GLU A 45 -9.69 14.70 -10.48
CA GLU A 45 -10.56 15.13 -11.58
C GLU A 45 -10.89 13.97 -12.56
N MET A 46 -10.10 12.89 -12.54
CA MET A 46 -10.30 11.72 -13.41
C MET A 46 -11.58 10.94 -13.06
N ASN A 47 -12.34 10.54 -14.09
CA ASN A 47 -13.45 9.62 -13.91
C ASN A 47 -12.94 8.20 -13.58
N ILE A 48 -13.02 7.83 -12.30
CA ILE A 48 -12.60 6.52 -11.76
C ILE A 48 -13.79 5.60 -11.43
N SER A 49 -14.98 5.87 -11.99
CA SER A 49 -16.20 5.12 -11.66
C SER A 49 -16.07 3.63 -11.96
N ASP A 50 -15.47 3.28 -13.10
CA ASP A 50 -15.24 1.88 -13.50
C ASP A 50 -14.26 1.17 -12.54
N LEU A 51 -13.22 1.88 -12.11
CA LEU A 51 -12.26 1.37 -11.13
C LEU A 51 -12.94 1.09 -9.79
N LEU A 52 -13.76 2.03 -9.31
CA LEU A 52 -14.53 1.85 -8.07
C LEU A 52 -15.55 0.71 -8.19
N GLY A 53 -16.20 0.57 -9.35
CA GLY A 53 -17.13 -0.53 -9.62
C GLY A 53 -16.45 -1.91 -9.62
N THR A 54 -15.21 -1.99 -10.13
CA THR A 54 -14.42 -3.23 -10.14
C THR A 54 -14.01 -3.65 -8.73
N TYR A 55 -13.68 -2.67 -7.87
CA TYR A 55 -13.22 -2.90 -6.51
C TYR A 55 -14.31 -2.64 -5.45
N PHE A 56 -15.58 -2.94 -5.77
CA PHE A 56 -16.73 -2.71 -4.89
C PHE A 56 -16.58 -3.34 -3.48
N ARG A 57 -15.80 -4.43 -3.35
CA ARG A 57 -15.52 -5.09 -2.07
C ARG A 57 -14.28 -4.51 -1.40
N ILE A 58 -14.39 -3.31 -0.84
CA ILE A 58 -13.35 -2.72 0.01
C ILE A 58 -13.58 -3.18 1.46
N ARG A 59 -12.56 -3.78 2.08
CA ARG A 59 -12.61 -4.11 3.52
C ARG A 59 -12.41 -2.84 4.35
N LYS A 60 -12.96 -2.78 5.56
CA LYS A 60 -12.62 -1.69 6.48
C LYS A 60 -11.11 -1.70 6.75
N ASN A 61 -10.51 -0.51 6.87
CA ASN A 61 -9.08 -0.28 7.11
C ASN A 61 -8.12 -0.66 5.96
N THR A 62 -8.59 -0.75 4.71
CA THR A 62 -7.72 -0.91 3.53
C THR A 62 -7.63 0.37 2.71
N ALA A 63 -6.51 0.56 2.01
CA ALA A 63 -6.36 1.65 1.04
C ALA A 63 -7.48 1.59 -0.01
N THR A 64 -8.06 2.75 -0.32
CA THR A 64 -9.08 2.86 -1.37
C THR A 64 -8.45 2.63 -2.76
N PRO A 65 -9.21 2.15 -3.75
CA PRO A 65 -8.72 2.01 -5.13
C PRO A 65 -8.11 3.31 -5.68
N LYS A 66 -8.68 4.46 -5.31
CA LYS A 66 -8.14 5.79 -5.66
C LYS A 66 -6.76 6.04 -5.04
N GLN A 67 -6.58 5.74 -3.75
CA GLN A 67 -5.28 5.87 -3.08
C GLN A 67 -4.25 4.92 -3.69
N MET A 68 -4.66 3.68 -3.98
CA MET A 68 -3.78 2.68 -4.60
C MET A 68 -3.35 3.11 -6.01
N LEU A 69 -4.26 3.70 -6.79
CA LEU A 69 -3.95 4.31 -8.09
C LEU A 69 -2.95 5.46 -7.97
N LYS A 70 -3.15 6.40 -7.03
CA LYS A 70 -2.19 7.49 -6.77
C LYS A 70 -0.80 6.94 -6.44
N ILE A 71 -0.70 5.90 -5.61
CA ILE A 71 0.57 5.24 -5.25
C ILE A 71 1.23 4.60 -6.49
N MET A 72 0.47 3.84 -7.28
CA MET A 72 0.99 3.19 -8.49
C MET A 72 1.52 4.20 -9.52
N LEU A 73 0.77 5.26 -9.80
CA LEU A 73 1.19 6.29 -10.74
C LEU A 73 2.43 7.04 -10.24
N TYR A 74 2.48 7.36 -8.95
CA TYR A 74 3.65 8.01 -8.37
C TYR A 74 4.89 7.11 -8.45
N ALA A 75 4.76 5.83 -8.11
CA ALA A 75 5.87 4.87 -8.22
C ALA A 75 6.36 4.74 -9.67
N TYR A 76 5.44 4.71 -10.64
CA TYR A 76 5.76 4.68 -12.06
C TYR A 76 6.51 5.95 -12.51
N MET A 77 6.05 7.13 -12.09
CA MET A 77 6.72 8.41 -12.38
C MET A 77 8.14 8.46 -11.85
N ASN A 78 8.39 7.86 -10.68
CA ASN A 78 9.70 7.87 -10.02
C ASN A 78 10.62 6.69 -10.39
N LYS A 79 10.22 5.85 -11.36
CA LYS A 79 10.99 4.68 -11.83
C LYS A 79 11.57 3.83 -10.69
N CYS A 80 10.71 3.39 -9.78
CA CYS A 80 11.07 2.32 -8.84
C CYS A 80 11.23 0.97 -9.54
#